data_AF-A0A943N5S8-F1
#
_entry.id   AF-A0A943N5S8-F1
#
_cell.length_a   1.000
_cell.length_b   1.000
_cell.length_c   1.000
_cell.angle_alpha   90.00
_cell.angle_beta   90.00
_cell.angle_gamma   90.00
#
_symmetry.space_group_name_H-M   'P 1'
#
loop_
_entity.id
_entity.type
_entity.pdbx_description
1 polymer ?
#
loop_
_entity_poly.entity_id
_entity_poly.type
_entity_poly.pdbx_seq_one_letter_code
_entity_poly.pdbx_strand_id
1 'polypeptide(L)'
;MEKKAISIIALDPRAARSYGRDVEGLFGEVADVSVFSVMDGSAMGVLPHADLFAASTDAFGSPEELARHVPIDSQTMAVQASFRWQELRRLKELPAGSRVLFVNMTETMAREAIAQLEQFGITHVHWIPFYPGAELPGDVHIAVTPDEMRYVPEEIETKIDVGQRACTSGMMIEIALRLGLEHLLETEKFQTYFQSIATSNYSFDQMFARSIRLESQFHILMETLEDGVVGVNERGEVFACNRHAEEITRTSAGLVMGKPASQVFPYLPFSKCLQERERLPAKIIRLNGINVSAEVVPVMRQRACIGAFAILQRFNDVEARQSQLRNQLLHKGYRAKYGF
;
A
#
# COMPACT_ATOMS: atom_id res chain seq x y z
N MET A 1 -16.36 14.37 6.76
CA MET A 1 -15.24 13.75 7.50
C MET A 1 -14.18 14.83 7.60
N GLU A 2 -13.60 15.04 8.78
CA GLU A 2 -12.51 16.00 8.94
C GLU A 2 -11.30 15.49 8.15
N LYS A 3 -10.68 16.36 7.35
CA LYS A 3 -9.49 15.98 6.58
C LYS A 3 -8.34 15.68 7.53
N LYS A 4 -7.53 14.68 7.18
CA LYS A 4 -6.27 14.43 7.88
C LYS A 4 -5.31 15.60 7.69
N ALA A 5 -4.41 15.83 8.62
CA ALA A 5 -3.37 16.83 8.50
C ALA A 5 -1.99 16.17 8.40
N ILE A 6 -1.22 16.51 7.37
CA ILE A 6 0.14 16.02 7.16
C ILE A 6 1.09 17.22 7.11
N SER A 7 2.14 17.20 7.93
CA SER A 7 3.17 18.24 7.93
C SER A 7 4.50 17.68 7.43
N ILE A 8 5.08 18.35 6.44
CA ILE A 8 6.38 18.00 5.87
C ILE A 8 7.42 19.03 6.33
N ILE A 9 8.54 18.56 6.87
CA ILE A 9 9.63 19.41 7.33
C ILE A 9 10.90 19.02 6.58
N ALA A 10 11.61 20.01 6.04
CA ALA A 10 12.93 19.78 5.46
C ALA A 10 13.93 20.86 5.89
N LEU A 11 15.22 20.64 5.63
CA LEU A 11 16.24 21.67 5.83
C LEU A 11 15.98 22.86 4.88
N ASP A 12 16.01 22.63 3.58
CA ASP A 12 15.85 23.63 2.51
C ASP A 12 14.39 23.79 2.07
N PRO A 13 13.92 25.03 1.82
CA PRO A 13 12.53 25.28 1.46
C PRO A 13 12.12 24.75 0.07
N ARG A 14 13.06 24.54 -0.86
CA ARG A 14 12.77 23.90 -2.16
C ARG A 14 12.50 22.42 -1.99
N ALA A 15 13.31 21.75 -1.17
CA ALA A 15 13.10 20.34 -0.82
C ALA A 15 11.75 20.16 -0.09
N ALA A 16 11.46 21.00 0.93
CA ALA A 16 10.18 20.98 1.65
C ALA A 16 8.98 21.12 0.69
N ARG A 17 9.01 22.08 -0.23
CA ARG A 17 7.97 22.27 -1.25
C ARG A 17 7.88 21.13 -2.27
N SER A 18 8.99 20.47 -2.56
CA SER A 18 8.99 19.32 -3.48
C SER A 18 8.34 18.11 -2.82
N TYR A 19 8.77 17.76 -1.61
CA TYR A 19 8.17 16.68 -0.82
C TYR A 19 6.69 16.95 -0.52
N GLY A 20 6.36 18.19 -0.18
CA GLY A 20 4.97 18.63 -0.02
C GLY A 20 4.13 18.42 -1.27
N ARG A 21 4.64 18.75 -2.46
CA ARG A 21 3.95 18.52 -3.73
C ARG A 21 3.76 17.04 -4.05
N ASP A 22 4.75 16.18 -3.78
CA ASP A 22 4.59 14.73 -3.97
C ASP A 22 3.48 14.19 -3.05
N VAL A 23 3.46 14.60 -1.78
CA VAL A 23 2.45 14.17 -0.80
C VAL A 23 1.07 14.77 -1.11
N GLU A 24 0.95 16.07 -1.34
CA GLU A 24 -0.29 16.74 -1.73
C GLU A 24 -0.84 16.16 -3.04
N GLY A 25 0.05 15.88 -3.98
CA GLY A 25 -0.25 15.21 -5.23
C GLY A 25 -0.91 13.86 -5.04
N LEU A 26 -0.71 13.15 -3.93
CA LEU A 26 -1.32 11.85 -3.65
C LEU A 26 -2.49 11.93 -2.67
N PHE A 27 -2.37 12.74 -1.63
CA PHE A 27 -3.28 12.77 -0.49
C PHE A 27 -4.19 14.01 -0.41
N GLY A 28 -3.99 15.03 -1.25
CA GLY A 28 -4.63 16.36 -1.10
C GLY A 28 -6.18 16.38 -1.11
N GLU A 29 -6.80 15.35 -1.66
CA GLU A 29 -8.27 15.19 -1.66
C GLU A 29 -8.80 14.82 -0.26
N VAL A 30 -8.00 14.11 0.55
CA VAL A 30 -8.41 13.57 1.85
C VAL A 30 -7.58 14.09 3.03
N ALA A 31 -6.47 14.77 2.75
CA ALA A 31 -5.58 15.36 3.74
C ALA A 31 -5.15 16.77 3.34
N ASP A 32 -5.01 17.65 4.31
CA ASP A 32 -4.39 18.96 4.16
C ASP A 32 -2.89 18.84 4.44
N VAL A 33 -2.07 19.36 3.51
CA VAL A 33 -0.61 19.23 3.55
C VAL A 33 0.00 20.59 3.86
N SER A 34 0.79 20.65 4.94
CA SER A 34 1.59 21.82 5.32
C SER A 34 3.07 21.54 5.13
N VAL A 35 3.84 22.57 4.75
CA VAL A 35 5.29 22.47 4.52
C VAL A 35 6.03 23.48 5.38
N PHE A 36 7.13 23.03 5.97
CA PHE A 36 8.00 23.85 6.82
C PHE A 36 9.47 23.62 6.47
N SER A 37 10.29 24.64 6.71
CA SER A 37 11.73 24.61 6.51
C SER A 37 12.46 25.20 7.70
N VAL A 38 13.60 24.57 8.02
CA VAL A 38 14.49 25.08 9.08
C VAL A 38 15.25 26.32 8.61
N MET A 39 15.69 26.34 7.35
CA MET A 39 16.45 27.48 6.79
C MET A 39 15.63 28.76 6.64
N ASP A 40 14.33 28.68 6.36
CA ASP A 40 13.46 29.86 6.28
C ASP A 40 12.78 30.23 7.61
N GLY A 41 13.06 29.46 8.67
CA GLY A 41 12.56 29.67 10.01
C GLY A 41 11.11 29.25 10.24
N SER A 42 10.39 28.75 9.23
CA SER A 42 9.00 28.30 9.39
C SER A 42 8.86 27.04 10.25
N ALA A 43 9.93 26.24 10.36
CA ALA A 43 9.98 25.08 11.25
C ALA A 43 10.36 25.42 12.71
N MET A 44 10.48 26.70 13.05
CA MET A 44 10.89 27.14 14.40
C MET A 44 9.71 27.26 15.37
N GLY A 45 9.92 26.83 16.61
CA GLY A 45 8.89 26.84 17.65
C GLY A 45 7.96 25.64 17.59
N VAL A 46 6.83 25.70 18.29
CA VAL A 46 5.84 24.60 18.28
C VAL A 46 5.01 24.69 17.01
N LEU A 47 5.02 23.61 16.23
CA LEU A 47 4.30 23.53 14.96
C LEU A 47 2.79 23.29 15.18
N PRO A 48 1.94 23.72 14.23
CA PRO A 48 0.52 23.40 14.25
C PRO A 48 0.28 21.90 14.31
N HIS A 49 -0.79 21.46 14.98
CA HIS A 49 -1.13 20.05 15.09
C HIS A 49 -1.32 19.41 13.70
N ALA A 50 -0.76 18.21 13.53
CA ALA A 50 -0.99 17.35 12.38
C ALA A 50 -1.14 15.89 12.85
N ASP A 51 -1.88 15.07 12.10
CA ASP A 51 -1.97 13.62 12.36
C ASP A 51 -0.61 12.94 12.14
N LEU A 52 0.18 13.45 11.19
CA LEU A 52 1.49 12.92 10.84
C LEU A 52 2.49 14.03 10.45
N PHE A 53 3.70 13.95 11.00
CA PHE A 53 4.86 14.74 10.61
C PHE A 53 5.87 13.85 9.88
N ALA A 54 6.30 14.27 8.69
CA ALA A 54 7.44 13.68 7.99
C ALA A 54 8.58 14.71 7.94
N ALA A 55 9.70 14.41 8.57
CA ALA A 55 10.87 15.30 8.62
C ALA A 55 12.06 14.70 7.87
N SER A 56 12.76 15.49 7.06
CA SER A 56 14.01 15.05 6.44
C SER A 56 15.12 14.88 7.49
N THR A 57 16.02 13.93 7.26
CA THR A 57 17.10 13.56 8.21
C THR A 57 18.00 14.74 8.56
N ASP A 58 18.13 15.69 7.64
CA ASP A 58 18.93 16.91 7.71
C ASP A 58 18.16 18.11 8.24
N ALA A 59 16.84 18.02 8.45
CA ALA A 59 16.04 19.11 8.99
C ALA A 59 16.46 19.45 10.42
N PHE A 60 16.56 18.44 11.29
CA PHE A 60 16.97 18.59 12.68
C PHE A 60 18.19 17.71 12.99
N GLY A 61 19.03 18.15 13.92
CA GLY A 61 20.26 17.45 14.28
C GLY A 61 20.01 16.11 15.01
N SER A 62 18.82 15.93 15.58
CA SER A 62 18.42 14.66 16.19
C SER A 62 16.89 14.49 16.26
N PRO A 63 16.39 13.24 16.43
CA PRO A 63 14.97 12.98 16.68
C PRO A 63 14.43 13.69 17.94
N GLU A 64 15.25 13.84 18.97
CA GLU A 64 14.88 14.55 20.20
C GLU A 64 14.70 16.06 19.96
N GLU A 65 15.43 16.63 19.01
CA GLU A 65 15.24 18.02 18.61
C GLU A 65 13.91 18.20 17.89
N LEU A 66 13.61 17.35 16.90
CA LEU A 66 12.32 17.33 16.20
C LEU A 66 11.15 17.21 17.19
N ALA A 67 11.26 16.33 18.18
CA ALA A 67 10.22 16.10 19.19
C ALA A 67 9.90 17.35 20.05
N ARG A 68 10.78 18.36 20.11
CA ARG A 68 10.50 19.63 20.80
C ARG A 68 9.57 20.55 20.00
N HIS A 69 9.51 20.35 18.70
CA HIS A 69 8.73 21.16 17.76
C HIS A 69 7.39 20.51 17.40
N VAL A 70 7.27 19.19 17.58
CA VAL A 70 6.10 18.38 17.23
C VAL A 70 5.17 18.20 18.46
N PRO A 71 3.85 18.38 18.33
CA PRO A 71 2.89 18.06 19.39
C PRO A 71 2.92 16.58 19.82
N ILE A 72 2.67 16.32 21.12
CA ILE A 72 2.82 14.99 21.74
C ILE A 72 1.95 13.90 21.10
N ASP A 73 0.75 14.26 20.64
CA ASP A 73 -0.23 13.30 20.08
C ASP A 73 0.00 13.01 18.58
N SER A 74 1.00 13.65 17.97
CA SER A 74 1.28 13.53 16.54
C SER A 74 2.26 12.40 16.23
N GLN A 75 1.99 11.65 15.17
CA GLN A 75 2.91 10.64 14.68
C GLN A 75 4.10 11.29 13.94
N THR A 76 5.29 10.71 14.04
CA THR A 76 6.48 11.19 13.30
C THR A 76 7.09 10.09 12.44
N MET A 77 7.62 10.48 11.27
CA MET A 77 8.42 9.62 10.39
C MET A 77 9.52 10.41 9.70
N ALA A 78 10.50 9.70 9.13
CA ALA A 78 11.53 10.31 8.31
C ALA A 78 11.07 10.45 6.86
N VAL A 79 11.41 11.55 6.20
CA VAL A 79 11.29 11.67 4.75
C VAL A 79 12.30 10.72 4.10
N GLN A 80 11.82 9.87 3.21
CA GLN A 80 12.66 9.00 2.40
C GLN A 80 12.59 9.47 0.96
N ALA A 81 13.73 9.87 0.39
CA ALA A 81 13.82 10.39 -0.97
C ALA A 81 14.49 9.38 -1.92
N SER A 82 14.10 9.41 -3.19
CA SER A 82 14.67 8.62 -4.28
C SER A 82 14.67 9.40 -5.59
N PHE A 83 15.26 8.82 -6.63
CA PHE A 83 15.28 9.36 -7.98
C PHE A 83 14.08 8.85 -8.79
N ARG A 84 13.65 9.63 -9.78
CA ARG A 84 12.70 9.14 -10.79
C ARG A 84 13.42 8.28 -11.82
N TRP A 85 12.75 7.27 -12.37
CA TRP A 85 13.33 6.39 -13.38
C TRP A 85 13.79 7.13 -14.64
N GLN A 86 13.09 8.19 -15.03
CA GLN A 86 13.46 9.03 -16.17
C GLN A 86 14.85 9.64 -16.01
N GLU A 87 15.17 10.14 -14.82
CA GLU A 87 16.46 10.76 -14.52
C GLU A 87 17.58 9.72 -14.46
N LEU A 88 17.31 8.55 -13.87
CA LEU A 88 18.28 7.46 -13.87
C LEU A 88 18.62 6.98 -15.28
N ARG A 89 17.66 6.97 -16.22
CA ARG A 89 17.93 6.61 -17.62
C ARG A 89 18.88 7.61 -18.28
N ARG A 90 18.70 8.92 -18.04
CA ARG A 90 19.62 9.96 -18.51
C ARG A 90 21.03 9.75 -17.96
N LEU A 91 21.14 9.46 -16.67
CA LEU A 91 22.44 9.22 -16.04
C LEU A 91 23.13 7.91 -16.52
N LYS A 92 22.37 6.93 -17.03
CA LYS A 92 22.93 5.72 -17.64
C LYS A 92 23.57 5.94 -19.01
N GLU A 93 23.30 7.08 -19.65
CA GLU A 93 23.88 7.45 -20.93
C GLU A 93 25.23 8.16 -20.78
N LEU A 94 25.67 8.44 -19.54
CA LEU A 94 26.98 9.02 -19.28
C LEU A 94 28.11 8.09 -19.78
N PRO A 95 29.19 8.65 -20.37
CA PRO A 95 30.28 7.82 -20.86
C PRO A 95 30.91 7.03 -19.71
N ALA A 96 31.14 5.73 -19.93
CA ALA A 96 31.79 4.88 -18.93
C ALA A 96 33.20 5.38 -18.62
N GLY A 97 33.57 5.37 -17.34
CA GLY A 97 34.84 5.89 -16.84
C GLY A 97 34.87 7.40 -16.60
N SER A 98 33.79 8.13 -16.92
CA SER A 98 33.71 9.57 -16.66
C SER A 98 33.84 9.87 -15.16
N ARG A 99 34.57 10.94 -14.83
CA ARG A 99 34.61 11.54 -13.50
C ARG A 99 33.49 12.57 -13.42
N VAL A 100 32.59 12.40 -12.46
CA VAL A 100 31.35 13.20 -12.40
C VAL A 100 31.18 13.77 -11.01
N LEU A 101 31.08 15.09 -10.88
CA LEU A 101 30.69 15.71 -9.62
C LEU A 101 29.22 15.39 -9.33
N PHE A 102 28.92 14.97 -8.11
CA PHE A 102 27.57 15.00 -7.59
C PHE A 102 27.46 16.16 -6.59
N VAL A 103 26.81 17.24 -7.03
CA VAL A 103 26.75 18.51 -6.30
C VAL A 103 25.50 18.54 -5.42
N ASN A 104 25.67 18.74 -4.12
CA ASN A 104 24.58 18.86 -3.15
C ASN A 104 24.90 19.86 -2.03
N MET A 105 23.95 20.17 -1.16
CA MET A 105 24.09 21.18 -0.11
C MET A 105 25.10 20.81 0.98
N THR A 106 25.23 19.51 1.30
CA THR A 106 26.13 19.00 2.32
C THR A 106 26.86 17.75 1.83
N GLU A 107 28.00 17.43 2.46
CA GLU A 107 28.75 16.21 2.17
C GLU A 107 27.89 14.96 2.37
N THR A 108 27.15 14.89 3.48
CA THR A 108 26.29 13.75 3.81
C THR A 108 25.24 13.53 2.73
N MET A 109 24.54 14.59 2.31
CA MET A 109 23.51 14.49 1.26
C MET A 109 24.09 14.09 -0.10
N ALA A 110 25.30 14.58 -0.44
CA ALA A 110 25.98 14.17 -1.67
C ALA A 110 26.34 12.68 -1.63
N ARG A 111 26.92 12.21 -0.53
CA ARG A 111 27.32 10.80 -0.35
C ARG A 111 26.12 9.85 -0.35
N GLU A 112 25.05 10.19 0.36
CA GLU A 112 23.81 9.39 0.38
C GLU A 112 23.18 9.27 -1.01
N ALA A 113 23.13 10.38 -1.75
CA ALA A 113 22.61 10.38 -3.12
C ALA A 113 23.48 9.53 -4.06
N ILE A 114 24.80 9.64 -3.98
CA ILE A 114 25.74 8.80 -4.74
C ILE A 114 25.51 7.32 -4.43
N ALA A 115 25.47 6.93 -3.15
CA ALA A 115 25.26 5.54 -2.75
C ALA A 115 23.94 4.98 -3.32
N GLN A 116 22.89 5.78 -3.36
CA GLN A 116 21.61 5.40 -3.95
C GLN A 116 21.70 5.25 -5.49
N LEU A 117 22.41 6.14 -6.19
CA LEU A 117 22.65 6.02 -7.64
C LEU A 117 23.42 4.74 -7.98
N GLU A 118 24.44 4.41 -7.18
CA GLU A 118 25.20 3.17 -7.31
C GLU A 118 24.33 1.94 -7.06
N GLN A 119 23.47 1.97 -6.03
CA GLN A 119 22.50 0.91 -5.76
C GLN A 119 21.53 0.70 -6.94
N PHE A 120 21.19 1.76 -7.68
CA PHE A 120 20.39 1.68 -8.90
C PHE A 120 21.19 1.27 -10.17
N GLY A 121 22.45 0.90 -10.00
CA GLY A 121 23.31 0.36 -11.04
C GLY A 121 24.04 1.42 -11.87
N ILE A 122 24.10 2.67 -11.41
CA ILE A 122 24.90 3.71 -12.05
C ILE A 122 26.32 3.69 -11.45
N THR A 123 27.04 2.62 -11.78
CA THR A 123 28.40 2.33 -11.27
C THR A 123 29.48 2.43 -12.35
N HIS A 124 29.11 2.75 -13.58
CA HIS A 124 30.03 2.88 -14.71
C HIS A 124 30.73 4.24 -14.77
N VAL A 125 30.40 5.17 -13.87
CA VAL A 125 31.06 6.47 -13.71
C VAL A 125 31.70 6.57 -12.33
N HIS A 126 32.70 7.43 -12.21
CA HIS A 126 33.35 7.75 -10.95
C HIS A 126 32.70 8.98 -10.31
N TRP A 127 31.80 8.75 -9.37
CA TRP A 127 31.13 9.79 -8.61
C TRP A 127 32.08 10.49 -7.64
N ILE A 128 32.02 11.82 -7.60
CA ILE A 128 32.79 12.66 -6.68
C ILE A 128 31.81 13.55 -5.91
N PRO A 129 31.64 13.39 -4.59
CA PRO A 129 30.78 14.27 -3.82
C PRO A 129 31.33 15.69 -3.84
N PHE A 130 30.47 16.67 -4.09
CA PHE A 130 30.82 18.09 -4.09
C PHE A 130 29.75 18.90 -3.36
N TYR A 131 30.18 19.86 -2.57
CA TYR A 131 29.33 20.66 -1.68
C TYR A 131 30.01 22.02 -1.41
N PRO A 132 29.28 23.03 -0.91
CA PRO A 132 29.86 24.33 -0.57
C PRO A 132 31.07 24.19 0.37
N GLY A 133 32.24 24.62 -0.09
CA GLY A 133 33.51 24.52 0.63
C GLY A 133 34.39 23.32 0.25
N ALA A 134 33.91 22.41 -0.60
CA ALA A 134 34.75 21.35 -1.16
C ALA A 134 35.73 21.89 -2.21
N GLU A 135 36.94 21.32 -2.26
CA GLU A 135 37.92 21.65 -3.31
C GLU A 135 37.53 21.01 -4.65
N LEU A 136 37.54 21.79 -5.72
CA LEU A 136 37.26 21.31 -7.08
C LEU A 136 38.42 20.44 -7.56
N PRO A 137 38.19 19.14 -7.86
CA PRO A 137 39.25 18.31 -8.43
C PRO A 137 39.61 18.79 -9.84
N GLY A 138 40.90 18.70 -10.19
CA GLY A 138 41.32 18.83 -11.58
C GLY A 138 40.73 17.71 -12.46
N ASP A 139 40.54 18.02 -13.74
CA ASP A 139 40.08 17.06 -14.77
C ASP A 139 38.67 16.48 -14.48
N VAL A 140 37.70 17.38 -14.33
CA VAL A 140 36.27 17.05 -14.22
C VAL A 140 35.47 18.03 -15.07
N HIS A 141 34.69 17.50 -16.02
CA HIS A 141 33.92 18.30 -16.98
C HIS A 141 32.40 18.11 -16.86
N ILE A 142 31.94 17.21 -15.99
CA ILE A 142 30.54 16.85 -15.82
C ILE A 142 30.14 17.01 -14.34
N ALA A 143 29.03 17.72 -14.10
CA ALA A 143 28.38 17.77 -12.80
C ALA A 143 26.91 17.35 -12.91
N VAL A 144 26.47 16.56 -11.95
CA VAL A 144 25.09 16.15 -11.74
C VAL A 144 24.61 16.74 -10.41
N THR A 145 23.40 17.28 -10.38
CA THR A 145 22.88 17.93 -9.17
C THR A 145 21.36 17.74 -9.04
N PRO A 146 20.82 17.52 -7.82
CA PRO A 146 19.38 17.47 -7.61
C PRO A 146 18.83 18.86 -7.23
N ASP A 147 18.54 19.71 -8.22
CA ASP A 147 18.05 21.10 -8.02
C ASP A 147 19.00 21.99 -7.17
N GLU A 148 20.30 21.66 -7.19
CA GLU A 148 21.37 22.39 -6.49
C GLU A 148 22.35 23.08 -7.44
N MET A 149 21.85 23.50 -8.62
CA MET A 149 22.64 24.17 -9.67
C MET A 149 23.43 25.39 -9.17
N ARG A 150 22.95 26.05 -8.11
CA ARG A 150 23.59 27.21 -7.45
C ARG A 150 24.96 26.91 -6.84
N TYR A 151 25.27 25.64 -6.60
CA TYR A 151 26.54 25.19 -6.03
C TYR A 151 27.44 24.51 -7.05
N VAL A 152 26.99 24.39 -8.30
CA VAL A 152 27.81 23.80 -9.37
C VAL A 152 28.88 24.82 -9.79
N PRO A 153 30.18 24.46 -9.80
CA PRO A 153 31.24 25.35 -10.24
C PRO A 153 31.01 25.91 -11.65
N GLU A 154 31.43 27.15 -11.89
CA GLU A 154 31.22 27.80 -13.18
C GLU A 154 31.99 27.10 -14.31
N GLU A 155 33.16 26.57 -13.98
CA GLU A 155 34.14 25.92 -14.85
C GLU A 155 33.65 24.58 -15.45
N ILE A 156 32.60 23.99 -14.88
CA ILE A 156 32.03 22.74 -15.40
C ILE A 156 31.31 22.97 -16.72
N GLU A 157 31.68 22.23 -17.75
CA GLU A 157 31.09 22.34 -19.09
C GLU A 157 29.69 21.71 -19.17
N THR A 158 29.55 20.47 -18.70
CA THR A 158 28.31 19.70 -18.78
C THR A 158 27.62 19.69 -17.41
N LYS A 159 26.50 20.41 -17.30
CA LYS A 159 25.71 20.52 -16.07
C LYS A 159 24.39 19.80 -16.25
N ILE A 160 24.13 18.78 -15.43
CA ILE A 160 22.93 17.95 -15.48
C ILE A 160 22.15 18.16 -14.19
N ASP A 161 21.00 18.83 -14.29
CA ASP A 161 20.02 18.84 -13.22
C ASP A 161 19.09 17.63 -13.36
N VAL A 162 19.00 16.83 -12.29
CA VAL A 162 18.07 15.70 -12.18
C VAL A 162 16.79 16.08 -11.41
N GLY A 163 16.64 17.36 -11.08
CA GLY A 163 15.55 17.89 -10.30
C GLY A 163 15.57 17.42 -8.85
N GLN A 164 14.58 17.89 -8.10
CA GLN A 164 14.39 17.47 -6.71
C GLN A 164 14.15 15.95 -6.65
N ARG A 165 14.80 15.30 -5.68
CA ARG A 165 14.52 13.90 -5.37
C ARG A 165 13.07 13.77 -4.91
N ALA A 166 12.40 12.71 -5.35
CA ALA A 166 11.00 12.46 -5.05
C ALA A 166 10.84 11.58 -3.82
N CYS A 167 9.72 11.71 -3.10
CA CYS A 167 9.40 10.83 -1.98
C CYS A 167 9.28 9.36 -2.44
N THR A 168 9.80 8.41 -1.66
CA THR A 168 9.77 6.99 -2.06
C THR A 168 8.35 6.41 -2.03
N SER A 169 8.10 5.36 -2.82
CA SER A 169 6.86 4.58 -2.74
C SER A 169 6.60 4.06 -1.33
N GLY A 170 7.66 3.58 -0.65
CA GLY A 170 7.60 3.09 0.73
C GLY A 170 7.11 4.15 1.72
N MET A 171 7.61 5.39 1.61
CA MET A 171 7.13 6.51 2.42
C MET A 171 5.64 6.78 2.20
N MET A 172 5.18 6.78 0.95
CA MET A 172 3.75 7.02 0.66
C MET A 172 2.85 5.89 1.16
N ILE A 173 3.30 4.64 1.06
CA ILE A 173 2.59 3.47 1.62
C ILE A 173 2.49 3.60 3.15
N GLU A 174 3.60 3.99 3.80
CA GLU A 174 3.63 4.18 5.24
C GLU A 174 2.71 5.32 5.72
N ILE A 175 2.66 6.45 4.99
CA ILE A 175 1.71 7.53 5.25
C ILE A 175 0.27 7.00 5.16
N ALA A 176 -0.06 6.26 4.10
CA ALA A 176 -1.41 5.73 3.92
C ALA A 176 -1.82 4.78 5.05
N LEU A 177 -0.92 3.88 5.47
CA LEU A 177 -1.19 2.93 6.56
C LEU A 177 -1.37 3.63 7.92
N ARG A 178 -0.49 4.58 8.25
CA ARG A 178 -0.55 5.31 9.54
C ARG A 178 -1.80 6.19 9.68
N LEU A 179 -2.39 6.59 8.55
CA LEU A 179 -3.59 7.43 8.50
C LEU A 179 -4.89 6.66 8.21
N GLY A 180 -4.83 5.33 7.99
CA GLY A 180 -5.98 4.51 7.62
C GLY A 180 -6.55 4.83 6.23
N LEU A 181 -5.67 5.13 5.28
CA LEU A 181 -5.97 5.55 3.91
C LEU A 181 -5.49 4.52 2.87
N GLU A 182 -5.46 3.24 3.23
CA GLU A 182 -4.92 2.13 2.42
C GLU A 182 -5.66 1.99 1.08
N HIS A 183 -6.95 2.30 1.06
CA HIS A 183 -7.78 2.29 -0.15
C HIS A 183 -7.24 3.19 -1.27
N LEU A 184 -6.46 4.23 -0.94
CA LEU A 184 -5.83 5.10 -1.94
C LEU A 184 -4.72 4.39 -2.73
N LEU A 185 -4.08 3.38 -2.14
CA LEU A 185 -2.95 2.68 -2.74
C LEU A 185 -3.34 1.90 -4.01
N GLU A 186 -4.62 1.56 -4.16
CA GLU A 186 -5.17 0.92 -5.36
C GLU A 186 -5.47 1.91 -6.50
N THR A 187 -5.51 3.21 -6.21
CA THR A 187 -5.90 4.22 -7.21
C THR A 187 -4.85 4.37 -8.30
N GLU A 188 -5.29 4.74 -9.50
CA GLU A 188 -4.40 4.98 -10.64
C GLU A 188 -3.31 6.01 -10.30
N LYS A 189 -3.66 7.05 -9.54
CA LYS A 189 -2.75 8.11 -9.10
C LYS A 189 -1.54 7.55 -8.33
N PHE A 190 -1.78 6.69 -7.35
CA PHE A 190 -0.72 6.04 -6.57
C PHE A 190 0.07 5.04 -7.42
N GLN A 191 -0.61 4.24 -8.24
CA GLN A 191 0.04 3.26 -9.12
C GLN A 191 0.98 3.93 -10.13
N THR A 192 0.55 5.03 -10.77
CA THR A 192 1.38 5.82 -11.68
C THR A 192 2.55 6.45 -10.95
N TYR A 193 2.34 6.99 -9.75
CA TYR A 193 3.42 7.54 -8.94
C TYR A 193 4.48 6.46 -8.63
N PHE A 194 4.07 5.30 -8.12
CA PHE A 194 4.98 4.20 -7.79
C PHE A 194 5.78 3.69 -8.99
N GLN A 195 5.17 3.63 -10.16
CA GLN A 195 5.87 3.24 -11.40
C GLN A 195 6.91 4.28 -11.85
N SER A 196 6.78 5.54 -11.42
CA SER A 196 7.71 6.61 -11.78
C SER A 196 8.96 6.67 -10.89
N ILE A 197 8.88 6.16 -9.66
CA ILE A 197 9.95 6.24 -8.66
C ILE A 197 10.89 5.04 -8.75
N ALA A 198 12.19 5.29 -8.67
CA ALA A 198 13.18 4.24 -8.57
C ALA A 198 13.18 3.61 -7.17
N THR A 199 13.09 2.29 -7.11
CA THR A 199 12.95 1.55 -5.86
C THR A 199 13.86 0.32 -5.87
N SER A 200 14.67 0.16 -4.83
CA SER A 200 15.56 -1.00 -4.66
C SER A 200 14.79 -2.25 -4.21
N ASN A 201 13.60 -2.05 -3.64
CA ASN A 201 12.73 -3.08 -3.06
C ASN A 201 11.48 -3.34 -3.91
N TYR A 202 11.61 -3.32 -5.24
CA TYR A 202 10.50 -3.57 -6.19
C TYR A 202 9.71 -4.85 -5.86
N SER A 203 10.34 -5.84 -5.23
CA SER A 203 9.68 -7.06 -4.74
C SER A 203 8.64 -6.81 -3.64
N PHE A 204 8.88 -5.89 -2.70
CA PHE A 204 7.94 -5.56 -1.63
C PHE A 204 6.75 -4.75 -2.16
N ASP A 205 6.99 -3.77 -3.03
CA ASP A 205 5.93 -2.98 -3.67
C ASP A 205 5.05 -3.88 -4.57
N GLN A 206 5.66 -4.80 -5.33
CA GLN A 206 4.92 -5.82 -6.08
C GLN A 206 4.16 -6.78 -5.16
N MET A 207 4.77 -7.25 -4.07
CA MET A 207 4.09 -8.14 -3.12
C MET A 207 2.91 -7.45 -2.46
N PHE A 208 3.05 -6.19 -2.09
CA PHE A 208 1.99 -5.40 -1.48
C PHE A 208 0.87 -5.13 -2.48
N ALA A 209 1.17 -4.60 -3.67
CA ALA A 209 0.18 -4.40 -4.73
C ALA A 209 -0.51 -5.71 -5.13
N ARG A 210 0.22 -6.84 -5.12
CA ARG A 210 -0.35 -8.17 -5.34
C ARG A 210 -1.24 -8.62 -4.18
N SER A 211 -0.86 -8.34 -2.93
CA SER A 211 -1.66 -8.69 -1.75
C SER A 211 -2.98 -7.93 -1.76
N ILE A 212 -2.91 -6.61 -1.98
CA ILE A 212 -4.07 -5.73 -2.08
C ILE A 212 -4.97 -6.17 -3.25
N ARG A 213 -4.41 -6.40 -4.44
CA ARG A 213 -5.20 -6.92 -5.58
C ARG A 213 -5.83 -8.29 -5.30
N LEU A 214 -5.16 -9.16 -4.55
CA LEU A 214 -5.72 -10.45 -4.13
C LEU A 214 -6.87 -10.26 -3.14
N GLU A 215 -6.77 -9.27 -2.25
CA GLU A 215 -7.84 -8.90 -1.32
C GLU A 215 -9.06 -8.32 -2.03
N SER A 216 -8.88 -7.37 -2.96
CA SER A 216 -10.00 -6.84 -3.76
C SER A 216 -10.60 -7.92 -4.66
N GLN A 217 -9.78 -8.79 -5.29
CA GLN A 217 -10.28 -9.96 -6.04
C GLN A 217 -11.07 -10.93 -5.15
N PHE A 218 -10.58 -11.20 -3.94
CA PHE A 218 -11.27 -12.04 -2.97
C PHE A 218 -12.61 -11.44 -2.58
N HIS A 219 -12.67 -10.13 -2.30
CA HIS A 219 -13.91 -9.43 -1.97
C HIS A 219 -14.94 -9.51 -3.11
N ILE A 220 -14.53 -9.25 -4.35
CA ILE A 220 -15.41 -9.36 -5.53
C ILE A 220 -15.96 -10.78 -5.66
N LEU A 221 -15.10 -11.81 -5.54
CA LEU A 221 -15.53 -13.20 -5.62
C LEU A 221 -16.55 -13.53 -4.53
N MET A 222 -16.30 -13.10 -3.29
CA MET A 222 -17.19 -13.32 -2.14
C MET A 222 -18.56 -12.65 -2.31
N GLU A 223 -18.60 -11.44 -2.89
CA GLU A 223 -19.84 -10.71 -3.18
C GLU A 223 -20.63 -11.32 -4.36
N THR A 224 -19.95 -11.94 -5.33
CA THR A 224 -20.63 -12.62 -6.45
C THR A 224 -21.25 -13.98 -6.08
N LEU A 225 -20.90 -14.56 -4.93
CA LEU A 225 -21.48 -15.83 -4.49
C LEU A 225 -22.93 -15.62 -4.01
N GLU A 226 -23.87 -16.35 -4.62
CA GLU A 226 -25.28 -16.38 -4.20
C GLU A 226 -25.49 -17.12 -2.87
N ASP A 227 -24.51 -17.90 -2.43
CA ASP A 227 -24.54 -18.60 -1.15
C ASP A 227 -23.96 -17.71 -0.05
N GLY A 228 -24.49 -17.84 1.17
CA GLY A 228 -23.90 -17.18 2.33
C GLY A 228 -22.58 -17.85 2.71
N VAL A 229 -21.49 -17.10 2.80
CA VAL A 229 -20.17 -17.62 3.14
C VAL A 229 -19.61 -16.93 4.39
N VAL A 230 -19.20 -17.75 5.35
CA VAL A 230 -18.45 -17.31 6.54
C VAL A 230 -17.10 -18.03 6.57
N GLY A 231 -16.01 -17.30 6.68
CA GLY A 231 -14.64 -17.83 6.77
C GLY A 231 -14.03 -17.61 8.16
N VAL A 232 -13.33 -18.63 8.67
CA VAL A 232 -12.56 -18.57 9.92
C VAL A 232 -11.10 -18.95 9.72
N ASN A 233 -10.19 -18.29 10.44
CA ASN A 233 -8.76 -18.60 10.41
C ASN A 233 -8.45 -19.89 11.20
N GLU A 234 -7.18 -20.26 11.31
CA GLU A 234 -6.74 -21.46 12.03
C GLU A 234 -7.07 -21.44 13.54
N ARG A 235 -7.35 -20.26 14.11
CA ARG A 235 -7.78 -20.08 15.51
C ARG A 235 -9.30 -20.10 15.68
N GLY A 236 -10.05 -20.18 14.58
CA GLY A 236 -11.51 -20.11 14.59
C GLY A 236 -12.07 -18.69 14.73
N GLU A 237 -11.26 -17.66 14.48
CA GLU A 237 -11.71 -16.26 14.43
C GLU A 237 -12.23 -15.93 13.04
N VAL A 238 -13.33 -15.17 12.96
CA VAL A 238 -13.97 -14.79 11.70
C VAL A 238 -13.08 -13.82 10.92
N PHE A 239 -12.74 -14.17 9.67
CA PHE A 239 -12.00 -13.30 8.75
C PHE A 239 -12.79 -12.95 7.47
N ALA A 240 -13.93 -13.60 7.24
CA ALA A 240 -14.80 -13.30 6.11
C ALA A 240 -16.26 -13.57 6.46
N CYS A 241 -17.15 -12.69 5.99
CA CYS A 241 -18.59 -12.84 6.08
C CYS A 241 -19.19 -12.04 4.92
N ASN A 242 -19.67 -12.70 3.86
CA ASN A 242 -20.26 -11.99 2.72
C ASN A 242 -21.68 -11.50 3.04
N ARG A 243 -22.19 -10.59 2.22
CA ARG A 243 -23.54 -10.02 2.37
C ARG A 243 -24.65 -11.07 2.49
N HIS A 244 -24.57 -12.17 1.73
CA HIS A 244 -25.57 -13.23 1.79
C HIS A 244 -25.56 -13.97 3.13
N ALA A 245 -24.37 -14.17 3.74
CA ALA A 245 -24.27 -14.69 5.08
C ALA A 245 -24.83 -13.70 6.12
N GLU A 246 -24.57 -12.40 5.97
CA GLU A 246 -25.17 -11.37 6.84
C GLU A 246 -26.70 -11.44 6.80
N GLU A 247 -27.29 -11.57 5.61
CA GLU A 247 -28.75 -11.67 5.43
C GLU A 247 -29.34 -12.95 6.05
N ILE A 248 -28.68 -14.10 5.85
CA ILE A 248 -29.13 -15.38 6.40
C ILE A 248 -28.99 -15.41 7.94
N THR A 249 -27.85 -14.95 8.45
CA THR A 249 -27.54 -14.99 9.89
C THR A 249 -28.14 -13.83 10.67
N ARG A 250 -28.51 -12.73 9.99
CA ARG A 250 -28.92 -11.43 10.54
C ARG A 250 -27.84 -10.80 11.42
N THR A 251 -26.58 -11.01 11.05
CA THR A 251 -25.43 -10.46 11.78
C THR A 251 -24.62 -9.58 10.83
N SER A 252 -24.16 -8.43 11.31
CA SER A 252 -23.30 -7.55 10.52
C SER A 252 -21.85 -8.03 10.52
N ALA A 253 -21.23 -8.08 9.34
CA ALA A 253 -19.83 -8.41 9.11
C ALA A 253 -18.93 -7.57 10.04
N GLY A 254 -19.09 -6.24 10.04
CA GLY A 254 -18.29 -5.34 10.88
C GLY A 254 -18.35 -5.63 12.38
N LEU A 255 -19.40 -6.30 12.87
CA LEU A 255 -19.54 -6.69 14.28
C LEU A 255 -18.95 -8.07 14.59
N VAL A 256 -18.74 -8.93 13.60
CA VAL A 256 -18.24 -10.30 13.78
C VAL A 256 -16.79 -10.49 13.37
N MET A 257 -16.25 -9.62 12.50
CA MET A 257 -14.84 -9.69 12.08
C MET A 257 -13.90 -9.74 13.29
N GLY A 258 -12.93 -10.66 13.23
CA GLY A 258 -11.93 -10.89 14.28
C GLY A 258 -12.45 -11.60 15.54
N LYS A 259 -13.76 -11.87 15.66
CA LYS A 259 -14.32 -12.54 16.84
C LYS A 259 -14.27 -14.07 16.71
N PRO A 260 -14.21 -14.82 17.83
CA PRO A 260 -14.32 -16.28 17.80
C PRO A 260 -15.68 -16.72 17.23
N ALA A 261 -15.66 -17.54 16.18
CA ALA A 261 -16.87 -18.01 15.51
C ALA A 261 -17.76 -18.86 16.43
N SER A 262 -17.20 -19.51 17.44
CA SER A 262 -17.97 -20.21 18.47
C SER A 262 -18.87 -19.30 19.30
N GLN A 263 -18.56 -17.99 19.38
CA GLN A 263 -19.37 -17.00 20.09
C GLN A 263 -20.43 -16.38 19.18
N VAL A 264 -20.05 -16.00 17.95
CA VAL A 264 -20.93 -15.28 17.02
C VAL A 264 -21.76 -16.19 16.12
N PHE A 265 -21.29 -17.41 15.85
CA PHE A 265 -21.95 -18.42 15.03
C PHE A 265 -21.92 -19.81 15.69
N PRO A 266 -22.47 -19.97 16.91
CA PRO A 266 -22.36 -21.21 17.70
C PRO A 266 -22.98 -22.44 17.03
N TYR A 267 -23.88 -22.24 16.07
CA TYR A 267 -24.55 -23.28 15.29
C TYR A 267 -23.71 -23.81 14.11
N LEU A 268 -22.59 -23.15 13.77
CA LEU A 268 -21.67 -23.60 12.72
C LEU A 268 -20.54 -24.41 13.36
N PRO A 269 -20.35 -25.69 12.96
CA PRO A 269 -19.40 -26.59 13.60
C PRO A 269 -17.94 -26.36 13.18
N PHE A 270 -17.46 -25.11 13.19
CA PHE A 270 -16.09 -24.73 12.82
C PHE A 270 -15.04 -25.43 13.69
N SER A 271 -15.22 -25.45 15.01
CA SER A 271 -14.26 -26.10 15.93
C SER A 271 -14.08 -27.57 15.61
N LYS A 272 -15.17 -28.28 15.31
CA LYS A 272 -15.13 -29.69 14.91
C LYS A 272 -14.41 -29.85 13.56
N CYS A 273 -14.73 -29.03 12.58
CA CYS A 273 -14.11 -29.07 11.25
C CYS A 273 -12.60 -28.82 11.31
N LEU A 274 -12.16 -27.82 12.08
CA LEU A 274 -10.74 -27.49 12.26
C LEU A 274 -9.96 -28.61 12.98
N GLN A 275 -10.58 -29.25 13.97
CA GLN A 275 -9.98 -30.36 14.73
C GLN A 275 -9.85 -31.63 13.88
N GLU A 276 -10.94 -32.04 13.23
CA GLU A 276 -10.99 -33.26 12.42
C GLU A 276 -10.29 -33.09 11.08
N ARG A 277 -10.12 -31.83 10.60
CA ARG A 277 -9.56 -31.50 9.27
C ARG A 277 -10.32 -32.16 8.13
N GLU A 278 -11.60 -32.42 8.36
CA GLU A 278 -12.50 -33.05 7.42
C GLU A 278 -13.69 -32.16 7.11
N ARG A 279 -14.23 -32.35 5.90
CA ARG A 279 -15.44 -31.67 5.45
C ARG A 279 -16.63 -32.19 6.26
N LEU A 280 -17.35 -31.27 6.90
CA LEU A 280 -18.59 -31.57 7.58
C LEU A 280 -19.74 -31.34 6.58
N PRO A 281 -20.42 -32.42 6.14
CA PRO A 281 -21.40 -32.33 5.07
C PRO A 281 -22.59 -31.45 5.47
N ALA A 282 -23.29 -30.94 4.45
CA ALA A 282 -24.47 -30.12 4.59
C ALA A 282 -25.51 -30.71 5.58
N LYS A 283 -25.88 -29.90 6.58
CA LYS A 283 -26.95 -30.20 7.53
C LYS A 283 -27.96 -29.07 7.57
N ILE A 284 -29.22 -29.43 7.73
CA ILE A 284 -30.29 -28.45 7.90
C ILE A 284 -30.24 -27.92 9.34
N ILE A 285 -30.10 -26.61 9.46
CA ILE A 285 -30.21 -25.86 10.70
C ILE A 285 -31.34 -24.84 10.56
N ARG A 286 -32.01 -24.52 11.68
CA ARG A 286 -33.06 -23.51 11.70
C ARG A 286 -32.51 -22.22 12.27
N LEU A 287 -32.41 -21.19 11.43
CA LEU A 287 -31.88 -19.87 11.80
C LEU A 287 -32.97 -18.83 11.57
N ASN A 288 -33.28 -18.01 12.59
CA ASN A 288 -34.21 -16.88 12.44
C ASN A 288 -35.58 -17.24 11.80
N GLY A 289 -36.06 -18.47 12.02
CA GLY A 289 -37.30 -18.97 11.45
C GLY A 289 -37.22 -19.57 10.04
N ILE A 290 -36.05 -19.53 9.38
CA ILE A 290 -35.80 -20.14 8.06
C ILE A 290 -34.95 -21.41 8.17
N ASN A 291 -35.19 -22.36 7.27
CA ASN A 291 -34.36 -23.57 7.12
C ASN A 291 -33.17 -23.25 6.23
N VAL A 292 -31.97 -23.48 6.76
CA VAL A 292 -30.70 -23.20 6.10
C VAL A 292 -29.91 -24.49 6.04
N SER A 293 -29.44 -24.86 4.85
CA SER A 293 -28.42 -25.89 4.67
C SER A 293 -27.07 -25.27 4.98
N ALA A 294 -26.36 -25.81 5.98
CA ALA A 294 -25.04 -25.37 6.37
C ALA A 294 -24.03 -26.50 6.20
N GLU A 295 -22.99 -26.24 5.42
CA GLU A 295 -21.85 -27.11 5.22
C GLU A 295 -20.57 -26.42 5.69
N VAL A 296 -19.60 -27.15 6.26
CA VAL A 296 -18.32 -26.58 6.66
C VAL A 296 -17.16 -27.34 6.02
N VAL A 297 -16.29 -26.61 5.32
CA VAL A 297 -15.18 -27.16 4.54
C VAL A 297 -13.86 -26.61 5.09
N PRO A 298 -12.90 -27.46 5.50
CA PRO A 298 -11.59 -27.00 5.95
C PRO A 298 -10.74 -26.55 4.76
N VAL A 299 -9.91 -25.55 4.96
CA VAL A 299 -8.93 -25.07 3.99
C VAL A 299 -7.58 -25.70 4.32
N MET A 300 -7.15 -26.63 3.46
CA MET A 300 -5.90 -27.37 3.66
C MET A 300 -4.80 -26.80 2.78
N ARG A 301 -3.68 -26.40 3.39
CA ARG A 301 -2.43 -26.09 2.69
C ARG A 301 -1.42 -27.18 3.01
N GLN A 302 -1.13 -28.02 2.03
CA GLN A 302 -0.38 -29.27 2.22
C GLN A 302 -1.05 -30.16 3.27
N ARG A 303 -0.52 -30.22 4.51
CA ARG A 303 -1.07 -30.98 5.65
C ARG A 303 -1.56 -30.11 6.80
N ALA A 304 -1.41 -28.79 6.69
CA ALA A 304 -1.86 -27.83 7.69
C ALA A 304 -3.27 -27.35 7.34
N CYS A 305 -4.17 -27.34 8.33
CA CYS A 305 -5.45 -26.66 8.22
C CYS A 305 -5.22 -25.19 8.52
N ILE A 306 -5.47 -24.31 7.55
CA ILE A 306 -5.24 -22.86 7.65
C ILE A 306 -6.55 -22.08 7.86
N GLY A 307 -7.64 -22.78 8.16
CA GLY A 307 -8.96 -22.20 8.35
C GLY A 307 -10.07 -23.09 7.84
N ALA A 308 -11.29 -22.57 7.82
CA ALA A 308 -12.46 -23.26 7.28
C ALA A 308 -13.49 -22.25 6.75
N PHE A 309 -14.31 -22.69 5.80
CA PHE A 309 -15.45 -21.94 5.30
C PHE A 309 -16.75 -22.67 5.62
N ALA A 310 -17.74 -21.93 6.12
CA ALA A 310 -19.13 -22.37 6.15
C ALA A 310 -19.87 -21.80 4.94
N ILE A 311 -20.61 -22.67 4.26
CA ILE A 311 -21.46 -22.35 3.11
C ILE A 311 -22.91 -22.53 3.56
N LEU A 312 -23.71 -21.48 3.42
CA LEU A 312 -25.07 -21.34 3.90
C LEU A 312 -26.02 -21.14 2.71
N GLN A 313 -26.98 -22.03 2.55
CA GLN A 313 -27.98 -21.96 1.50
C GLN A 313 -29.38 -21.99 2.11
N ARG A 314 -30.26 -21.05 1.75
CA ARG A 314 -31.67 -21.14 2.13
C ARG A 314 -32.27 -22.36 1.45
N PHE A 315 -32.93 -23.21 2.21
CA PHE A 315 -33.47 -24.48 1.68
C PHE A 315 -34.46 -24.24 0.52
N ASN A 316 -35.28 -23.19 0.61
CA ASN A 316 -36.23 -22.82 -0.45
C ASN A 316 -35.54 -22.45 -1.77
N ASP A 317 -34.37 -21.82 -1.72
CA ASP A 317 -33.62 -21.42 -2.91
C ASP A 317 -33.06 -22.67 -3.62
N VAL A 318 -32.64 -23.67 -2.84
CA VAL A 318 -32.18 -24.97 -3.36
C VAL A 318 -33.33 -25.72 -4.05
N GLU A 319 -34.51 -25.77 -3.43
CA GLU A 319 -35.70 -26.40 -4.05
C GLU A 319 -36.15 -25.67 -5.32
N ALA A 320 -36.18 -24.34 -5.30
CA ALA A 320 -36.54 -23.54 -6.46
C ALA A 320 -35.58 -23.78 -7.64
N ARG A 321 -34.27 -23.80 -7.37
CA ARG A 321 -33.23 -24.05 -8.38
C ARG A 321 -33.35 -25.48 -8.94
N GLN A 322 -33.59 -26.49 -8.10
CA GLN A 322 -33.85 -27.86 -8.58
C GLN A 322 -35.12 -27.95 -9.44
N SER A 323 -36.20 -27.29 -9.02
CA SER A 323 -37.47 -27.27 -9.76
C SER A 323 -37.31 -26.61 -11.14
N GLN A 324 -36.60 -25.47 -11.21
CA GLN A 324 -36.27 -24.79 -12.47
C GLN A 324 -35.44 -25.67 -13.41
N LEU A 325 -34.36 -26.28 -12.91
CA LEU A 325 -33.50 -27.17 -13.70
C LEU A 325 -34.28 -28.39 -14.22
N ARG A 326 -35.15 -28.96 -13.39
CA ARG A 326 -36.05 -30.06 -13.78
C ARG A 326 -37.00 -29.64 -14.90
N ASN A 327 -37.56 -28.43 -14.83
CA ASN A 327 -38.44 -27.89 -15.88
C ASN A 327 -37.70 -27.67 -17.21
N GLN A 328 -36.44 -27.23 -17.18
CA GLN A 328 -35.63 -27.09 -18.40
C GLN A 328 -35.33 -28.45 -19.07
N LEU A 329 -35.14 -29.51 -18.27
CA LEU A 329 -34.97 -30.87 -18.80
C LEU A 329 -36.25 -31.41 -19.44
N LEU A 330 -37.43 -31.08 -18.88
CA LEU A 330 -38.73 -31.50 -19.41
C LEU A 330 -39.03 -30.89 -20.79
N HIS A 331 -38.58 -29.67 -21.07
CA HIS A 331 -38.81 -29.03 -22.37
C HIS A 331 -37.97 -29.58 -23.55
N LYS A 332 -36.98 -30.45 -23.30
CA LYS A 332 -36.21 -31.11 -24.37
C LYS A 332 -36.75 -32.48 -24.80
N GLY A 333 -37.87 -32.94 -24.23
CA GLY A 333 -38.25 -34.37 -24.24
C GLY A 333 -39.41 -34.84 -25.12
N TYR A 334 -40.25 -33.98 -25.72
CA TYR A 334 -41.44 -34.49 -26.44
C TYR A 334 -41.72 -33.76 -27.76
N ARG A 335 -41.43 -34.45 -28.88
CA ARG A 335 -42.03 -34.17 -30.19
C ARG A 335 -42.94 -35.35 -30.52
N ALA A 336 -44.26 -35.14 -30.47
CA ALA A 336 -45.23 -36.17 -30.83
C ALA A 336 -45.05 -36.59 -32.30
N LYS A 337 -44.86 -37.89 -32.55
CA LYS A 337 -44.76 -38.51 -33.88
C LYS A 337 -46.10 -39.15 -34.31
N TYR A 338 -47.22 -38.45 -34.22
CA TYR A 338 -48.43 -38.89 -34.92
C TYR A 338 -49.24 -37.67 -35.37
N GLY A 339 -49.26 -37.46 -36.68
CA GLY A 339 -50.29 -36.66 -37.36
C GLY A 339 -51.31 -37.63 -37.93
N PHE A 340 -52.58 -37.34 -37.68
CA PHE A 340 -53.75 -38.13 -38.10
C PHE A 340 -53.95 -38.08 -39.61
#